data_AF-A0A3D5JEP2-F1
#
_entry.id   AF-A0A3D5JEP2-F1
#
_cell.length_a   1.000
_cell.length_b   1.000
_cell.length_c   1.000
_cell.angle_alpha   90.00
_cell.angle_beta   90.00
_cell.angle_gamma   90.00
#
_symmetry.space_group_name_H-M   'P 1'
#
loop_
_entity.id
_entity.type
_entity.pdbx_description
1 polymer ?
#
loop_
_entity_poly.entity_id
_entity_poly.type
_entity_poly.pdbx_seq_one_letter_code
_entity_poly.pdbx_strand_id
1 'polypeptide(L)'
;MFRQLSQAGAKLANLVLPHQCVVCRNFAESTGLCARCWRGLSAIAAPVCRRCGLPLGHTLSEPICASCFTAPPPLAAIRAALHYNDSSRKLILAFKHGDALQL
;
A
#
# COMPACT_ATOMS: atom_id res chain seq x y z
N MET A 1 -5.20 10.17 32.84
CA MET A 1 -3.81 10.47 33.25
C MET A 1 -2.77 9.57 32.56
N PHE A 2 -2.87 8.23 32.60
CA PHE A 2 -1.94 7.31 31.92
C PHE A 2 -1.72 7.57 30.42
N ARG A 3 -2.76 7.99 29.69
CA ARG A 3 -2.70 8.30 28.25
C ARG A 3 -1.89 9.56 27.90
N GLN A 4 -1.66 10.47 28.85
CA GLN A 4 -0.85 11.67 28.63
C GLN A 4 0.65 11.39 28.82
N LEU A 5 1.00 10.54 29.81
CA LEU A 5 2.37 10.04 30.02
C LEU A 5 2.90 9.27 28.81
N SER A 6 2.05 8.43 28.18
CA SER A 6 2.43 7.68 26.98
C SER A 6 2.66 8.57 25.75
N GLN A 7 1.93 9.68 25.62
CA GLN A 7 2.09 10.62 24.50
C GLN A 7 3.38 11.45 24.61
N ALA A 8 3.76 11.86 25.83
CA ALA A 8 5.01 12.59 26.05
C ALA A 8 6.24 11.71 25.76
N GLY A 9 6.21 10.44 26.18
CA GLY A 9 7.25 9.46 25.88
C GLY A 9 7.42 9.21 24.38
N ALA A 10 6.31 9.05 23.64
CA ALA A 10 6.34 8.85 22.18
C ALA A 10 6.95 10.05 21.42
N LYS A 11 6.66 11.29 21.87
CA LYS A 11 7.23 12.50 21.25
C LYS A 11 8.73 12.61 21.48
N LEU A 12 9.21 12.33 22.69
CA LEU A 12 10.65 12.30 23.00
C LEU A 12 11.36 11.19 22.21
N ALA A 13 10.74 10.02 22.12
CA ALA A 13 11.26 8.92 21.31
C ALA A 13 11.40 9.31 19.84
N ASN A 14 10.41 9.99 19.24
CA ASN A 14 10.50 10.45 17.85
C ASN A 14 11.55 11.55 17.63
N LEU A 15 11.96 12.29 18.68
CA LEU A 15 13.04 13.26 18.58
C LEU A 15 14.41 12.58 18.49
N VAL A 16 14.63 11.53 19.29
CA VAL A 16 15.91 10.79 19.36
C VAL A 16 15.99 9.70 18.27
N LEU A 17 14.85 9.08 17.95
CA LEU A 17 14.67 7.99 17.00
C LEU A 17 13.58 8.38 15.99
N PRO A 18 13.84 9.36 15.12
CA PRO A 18 12.86 9.81 14.15
C PRO A 18 12.47 8.69 13.20
N HIS A 19 11.20 8.64 12.84
CA HIS A 19 10.71 7.69 11.84
C HIS A 19 11.42 7.92 10.49
N GLN A 20 11.76 6.81 9.83
CA GLN A 20 12.34 6.82 8.49
C GLN A 20 11.39 6.14 7.51
N CYS A 21 11.38 6.64 6.28
CA CYS A 21 10.66 6.02 5.17
C CYS A 21 11.22 4.62 4.89
N VAL A 22 10.35 3.61 4.85
CA VAL A 22 10.76 2.21 4.59
C VAL A 22 11.34 1.99 3.18
N VAL A 23 11.14 2.94 2.25
CA VAL A 23 11.65 2.86 0.88
C VAL A 23 12.91 3.70 0.69
N CYS A 24 12.87 4.99 1.03
CA CYS A 24 13.97 5.92 0.72
C CYS A 24 14.83 6.30 1.93
N ARG A 25 14.52 5.79 3.13
CA ARG A 25 15.23 6.04 4.40
C ARG A 25 15.32 7.48 4.90
N ASN A 26 14.81 8.47 4.15
CA ASN A 26 14.64 9.84 4.64
C ASN A 26 13.65 9.91 5.82
N PHE A 27 13.78 10.94 6.66
CA PHE A 27 12.84 11.19 7.76
C PHE A 27 11.40 11.31 7.27
N ALA A 28 10.49 10.75 8.06
CA ALA A 28 9.05 10.75 7.84
C ALA A 28 8.34 11.24 9.09
N GLU A 29 7.17 11.86 8.92
CA GLU A 29 6.36 12.35 10.03
C GLU A 29 5.68 11.21 10.82
N SER A 30 5.52 10.05 10.19
CA SER A 30 4.91 8.85 10.76
C SER A 30 5.67 7.60 10.34
N THR A 31 5.31 6.46 10.93
CA THR A 31 5.74 5.15 10.43
C THR A 31 5.29 4.93 8.98
N GLY A 32 6.06 4.14 8.22
CA GLY A 32 5.74 3.79 6.84
C GLY A 32 6.49 4.64 5.80
N LEU A 33 5.77 5.43 5.01
CA LEU A 33 6.31 6.16 3.87
C LEU A 33 6.34 7.67 4.12
N CYS A 34 7.37 8.35 3.61
CA CYS A 34 7.36 9.80 3.53
C CYS A 34 6.37 10.29 2.45
N ALA A 35 5.94 11.55 2.52
CA ALA A 35 4.97 12.14 1.59
C ALA A 35 5.36 12.00 0.11
N ARG A 36 6.66 12.08 -0.20
CA ARG A 36 7.17 11.88 -1.57
C ARG A 36 6.96 10.44 -2.06
N CYS A 37 7.26 9.44 -1.24
CA CYS A 37 7.08 8.04 -1.62
C CYS A 37 5.60 7.67 -1.71
N TRP A 38 4.76 8.24 -0.84
CA TRP A 38 3.31 8.14 -0.93
C TRP A 38 2.76 8.61 -2.28
N ARG A 39 3.21 9.77 -2.77
CA ARG A 39 2.76 10.32 -4.07
C ARG A 39 3.12 9.44 -5.28
N GLY A 40 4.12 8.58 -5.17
CA GLY A 40 4.51 7.66 -6.24
C GLY A 40 3.59 6.44 -6.37
N LEU A 41 2.77 6.16 -5.35
CA LEU A 41 1.85 5.03 -5.37
C LEU A 41 0.60 5.38 -6.18
N SER A 42 0.20 4.47 -7.06
CA SER A 42 -1.00 4.63 -7.89
C SER A 42 -2.11 3.74 -7.33
N ALA A 43 -3.09 4.35 -6.65
CA ALA A 43 -4.22 3.61 -6.11
C ALA A 43 -5.11 3.05 -7.23
N ILE A 44 -5.63 1.84 -7.04
CA ILE A 44 -6.67 1.30 -7.91
C ILE A 44 -8.01 1.83 -7.40
N ALA A 45 -8.66 2.71 -8.16
CA ALA A 45 -9.99 3.23 -7.83
C ALA A 45 -11.08 2.55 -8.68
N ALA A 46 -12.35 2.76 -8.30
CA ALA A 46 -13.49 2.36 -9.11
C ALA A 46 -13.49 3.12 -10.46
N PRO A 47 -14.04 2.53 -11.54
CA PRO A 47 -14.73 1.22 -11.58
C PRO A 47 -13.76 0.03 -11.65
N VAL A 48 -14.05 -1.05 -10.91
CA VAL A 48 -13.27 -2.30 -10.91
C VAL A 48 -14.17 -3.51 -11.02
N CYS A 49 -13.67 -4.58 -11.61
CA CYS A 49 -14.38 -5.85 -11.63
C CYS A 49 -14.62 -6.37 -10.21
N ARG A 50 -15.87 -6.67 -9.86
CA ARG A 50 -16.27 -7.20 -8.54
C ARG A 50 -15.63 -8.56 -8.23
N ARG A 51 -15.27 -9.35 -9.26
CA ARG A 51 -14.66 -10.68 -9.12
C ARG A 51 -13.14 -10.61 -9.07
N CYS A 52 -12.46 -10.21 -10.14
CA CYS A 52 -10.99 -10.24 -10.17
C CYS A 52 -10.32 -8.93 -9.75
N GLY A 53 -11.07 -7.84 -9.52
CA GLY A 53 -10.50 -6.55 -9.15
C GLY A 53 -9.86 -5.77 -10.30
N LEU A 54 -9.97 -6.25 -11.55
CA LEU A 54 -9.43 -5.57 -12.74
C LEU A 54 -10.03 -4.16 -12.89
N PRO A 55 -9.22 -3.11 -13.06
CA PRO A 55 -9.72 -1.77 -13.39
C PRO A 55 -10.51 -1.79 -14.69
N LEU A 56 -11.71 -1.22 -14.68
CA LEU A 56 -12.57 -1.13 -15.86
C LEU A 56 -12.44 0.27 -16.48
N GLY A 57 -12.58 0.35 -17.81
CA GLY A 57 -12.52 1.64 -18.52
C GLY A 57 -13.73 2.54 -18.25
N HIS A 58 -14.88 1.94 -17.94
CA HIS A 58 -16.14 2.63 -17.71
C HIS A 58 -16.96 1.93 -16.63
N THR A 59 -17.89 2.67 -16.03
CA THR A 59 -18.86 2.10 -15.09
C THR A 59 -19.85 1.21 -15.84
N LEU A 60 -20.06 0.00 -15.34
CA LEU A 60 -21.05 -0.95 -15.82
C LEU A 60 -22.16 -1.09 -14.78
N SER A 61 -23.38 -1.42 -15.21
CA SER A 61 -24.50 -1.73 -14.30
C SER A 61 -24.16 -2.91 -13.38
N GLU A 62 -23.54 -3.95 -13.95
CA GLU A 62 -22.87 -5.01 -13.22
C GLU A 62 -21.36 -4.96 -13.53
N PRO A 63 -20.50 -4.62 -12.56
CA PRO A 63 -19.07 -4.43 -12.80
C PRO A 63 -18.35 -5.79 -12.87
N ILE A 64 -18.59 -6.56 -13.94
CA ILE A 64 -17.92 -7.82 -14.24
C ILE A 64 -17.17 -7.67 -15.57
N CYS A 65 -15.87 -8.01 -15.60
CA CYS A 65 -15.11 -8.01 -16.84
C CYS A 65 -15.42 -9.25 -17.69
N ALA A 66 -15.16 -9.18 -19.00
CA ALA A 66 -15.44 -10.26 -19.95
C ALA A 66 -14.84 -11.61 -19.51
N SER A 67 -13.58 -11.62 -19.05
CA SER A 67 -12.92 -12.84 -18.58
C SER A 67 -13.63 -13.47 -17.37
N CYS A 68 -14.10 -12.66 -16.41
CA CYS A 68 -14.82 -13.15 -15.24
C CYS A 68 -16.27 -13.57 -15.53
N PHE A 69 -16.83 -13.09 -16.65
CA PHE A 69 -18.12 -13.54 -17.15
C PHE A 69 -18.01 -14.94 -17.76
N THR A 70 -16.97 -15.19 -18.57
CA THR A 70 -16.76 -16.47 -19.26
C THR A 70 -16.18 -17.56 -18.35
N ALA A 71 -15.22 -17.21 -17.50
CA ALA A 71 -14.49 -18.14 -16.66
C ALA A 71 -14.17 -17.47 -15.31
N PRO A 72 -15.11 -17.49 -14.35
CA PRO A 72 -14.88 -16.88 -13.05
C PRO A 72 -13.72 -17.52 -12.31
N PRO A 73 -12.94 -16.73 -11.53
CA PRO A 73 -11.98 -17.30 -10.60
C PRO A 73 -12.71 -18.11 -9.51
N PRO A 74 -12.02 -19.07 -8.86
CA PRO A 74 -12.61 -19.86 -7.77
C PRO A 74 -12.88 -19.02 -6.51
N LEU A 75 -12.30 -17.83 -6.41
CA LEU A 75 -12.50 -16.89 -5.31
C LEU A 75 -13.71 -16.00 -5.58
N ALA A 76 -14.49 -15.72 -4.54
CA ALA A 76 -15.66 -14.83 -4.64
C ALA A 76 -15.29 -13.40 -5.07
N ALA A 77 -14.16 -12.88 -4.61
CA ALA A 77 -13.63 -11.58 -4.99
C ALA A 77 -12.12 -11.47 -4.73
N ILE A 78 -11.44 -10.64 -5.53
CA ILE A 78 -10.03 -10.27 -5.40
C ILE A 78 -9.95 -8.74 -5.42
N ARG A 79 -9.14 -8.16 -4.54
CA ARG A 79 -8.90 -6.72 -4.47
C ARG A 79 -7.43 -6.40 -4.25
N ALA A 80 -6.93 -5.44 -5.01
CA ALA A 80 -5.64 -4.81 -4.80
C ALA A 80 -5.81 -3.32 -4.49
N ALA A 81 -4.98 -2.79 -3.60
CA ALA A 81 -5.00 -1.37 -3.23
C ALA A 81 -4.30 -0.49 -4.28
N LEU A 82 -3.24 -1.01 -4.91
CA LEU A 82 -2.32 -0.24 -5.75
C LEU A 82 -2.04 -0.96 -7.07
N HIS A 83 -1.81 -0.19 -8.13
CA HIS A 83 -1.19 -0.69 -9.34
C HIS A 83 0.26 -1.09 -9.06
N TYR A 84 0.72 -2.16 -9.72
CA TYR A 84 2.13 -2.52 -9.71
C TYR A 84 2.89 -1.57 -10.64
N ASN A 85 3.61 -0.61 -10.06
CA ASN A 85 4.41 0.40 -10.74
C ASN A 85 5.80 0.47 -10.08
N ASP A 86 6.67 1.37 -10.52
CA ASP A 86 8.02 1.49 -9.95
C ASP A 86 8.03 1.78 -8.44
N SER A 87 7.06 2.55 -7.94
CA SER A 87 7.00 2.93 -6.52
C SER A 87 6.48 1.79 -5.66
N SER A 88 5.39 1.13 -6.06
CA SER A 88 4.86 -0.01 -5.33
C SER A 88 5.79 -1.22 -5.43
N ARG A 89 6.51 -1.39 -6.56
CA ARG A 89 7.58 -2.39 -6.70
C ARG A 89 8.66 -2.21 -5.64
N LYS A 90 9.19 -0.99 -5.47
CA LYS A 90 10.22 -0.70 -4.45
C LYS A 90 9.73 -1.03 -3.05
N LEU A 91 8.49 -0.65 -2.72
CA LEU A 91 7.86 -1.00 -1.44
C LEU A 91 7.73 -2.51 -1.24
N ILE A 92 7.22 -3.23 -2.23
CA ILE A 92 7.03 -4.69 -2.16
C ILE A 92 8.37 -5.42 -2.02
N LEU A 93 9.39 -5.00 -2.75
CA LEU A 93 10.72 -5.61 -2.68
C LEU A 93 11.40 -5.31 -1.34
N ALA A 94 11.32 -4.07 -0.84
CA ALA A 94 11.82 -3.74 0.48
C ALA A 94 11.12 -4.55 1.58
N PHE A 95 9.81 -4.80 1.44
CA PHE A 95 9.08 -5.65 2.39
C PHE A 95 9.50 -7.13 2.30
N LYS A 96 9.64 -7.67 1.08
CA LYS A 96 9.95 -9.10 0.87
C LYS A 96 11.41 -9.44 1.15
N HIS A 97 12.33 -8.50 0.92
CA HIS A 97 13.77 -8.76 0.86
C HIS A 97 14.62 -7.73 1.61
N GLY A 98 14.02 -6.78 2.33
CA GLY A 98 14.74 -5.69 2.99
C GLY A 98 15.75 -6.12 4.04
N ASP A 99 15.56 -7.32 4.61
CA ASP A 99 16.45 -7.93 5.61
C ASP A 99 17.26 -9.11 5.05
N ALA A 100 17.28 -9.29 3.72
CA ALA A 100 18.06 -10.35 3.10
C ALA A 100 19.56 -10.03 3.20
N LEU A 101 20.26 -10.71 4.11
CA LEU A 101 21.71 -10.87 4.07
C LEU A 101 22.05 -11.75 2.85
N GLN A 102 22.30 -11.12 1.70
CA GLN A 102 22.91 -11.78 0.56
C GLN A 102 24.42 -11.88 0.83
N LEU A 103 24.82 -12.98 1.46
CA LEU A 103 26.22 -13.39 1.70
C LEU A 103 26.73 -14.22 0.52
#